data_AF-A0A493TZD9-F1
#
_entry.id   AF-A0A493TZD9-F1
#
_cell.length_a   1.000
_cell.length_b   1.000
_cell.length_c   1.000
_cell.angle_alpha   90.00
_cell.angle_beta   90.00
_cell.angle_gamma   90.00
#
_symmetry.space_group_name_H-M   'P 1'
#
loop_
_entity.id
_entity.type
_entity.pdbx_description
1 polymer ?
#
loop_
_entity_poly.entity_id
_entity_poly.type
_entity_poly.pdbx_seq_one_letter_code
_entity_poly.pdbx_strand_id
1 'polypeptide(L)'
;MPLGMESRRIPDQRISASSHSTNVFSTWSPSQARLNLQGRTNAWRPQSNSPNEWLQVDFEATKKVTAIITQGAKAVFTHMFVKEFAVSSSQNGVHWSPVLQDGKEKVGRAAPQPSRSSPGAASSALCSECAHSIFATAVSQAVLFFILRSSQQLLVHVDHVPKSQAHCSRAQHSRQHPSFLSPFQIFKANQDHTGTVMNTLEPPLFARYVRIHPRQWHNHIALRIEFLGCDTQQDY
;
A
#
# COMPACT_ATOMS: atom_id res chain seq x y z
N MET A 1 6.60 26.49 -7.77
CA MET A 1 6.55 26.54 -9.25
C MET A 1 6.47 25.11 -9.78
N PRO A 2 5.82 24.83 -10.93
CA PRO A 2 5.87 23.50 -11.55
C PRO A 2 7.30 23.09 -11.89
N LEU A 3 7.69 21.86 -11.54
CA LEU A 3 9.03 21.32 -11.81
C LEU A 3 9.16 20.79 -13.23
N GLY A 4 8.05 20.53 -13.91
CA GLY A 4 8.01 20.42 -15.37
C GLY A 4 7.60 19.07 -15.89
N MET A 5 6.67 18.39 -15.20
CA MET A 5 5.99 17.23 -15.74
C MET A 5 5.09 17.64 -16.92
N GLU A 6 4.21 18.62 -16.76
CA GLU A 6 3.30 19.09 -17.80
C GLU A 6 4.03 19.76 -18.96
N SER A 7 4.98 20.64 -18.63
CA SER A 7 5.76 21.42 -19.61
C SER A 7 6.81 20.62 -20.38
N ARG A 8 6.99 19.33 -20.05
CA ARG A 8 8.01 18.44 -20.61
C ARG A 8 9.46 18.88 -20.37
N ARG A 9 9.70 19.79 -19.42
CA ARG A 9 11.06 20.12 -18.98
C ARG A 9 11.75 18.91 -18.34
N ILE A 10 11.00 18.07 -17.62
CA ILE A 10 11.46 16.74 -17.20
C ILE A 10 11.30 15.81 -18.41
N PRO A 11 12.38 15.28 -19.00
CA PRO A 11 12.28 14.43 -20.20
C PRO A 11 11.77 13.02 -19.87
N ASP A 12 11.24 12.32 -20.87
CA ASP A 12 10.56 11.02 -20.69
C ASP A 12 11.44 9.96 -20.02
N GLN A 13 12.74 9.97 -20.29
CA GLN A 13 13.72 9.04 -19.74
C GLN A 13 13.87 9.16 -18.21
N ARG A 14 13.42 10.28 -17.64
CA ARG A 14 13.46 10.54 -16.20
C ARG A 14 12.21 10.07 -15.47
N ILE A 15 11.24 9.53 -16.20
CA ILE A 15 9.99 9.02 -15.65
C ILE A 15 9.98 7.51 -15.83
N SER A 16 9.99 6.77 -14.73
CA SER A 16 10.01 5.30 -14.72
C SER A 16 8.96 4.76 -13.75
N ALA A 17 8.68 3.46 -13.78
CA ALA A 17 7.72 2.84 -12.88
C ALA A 17 8.10 1.39 -12.59
N SER A 18 7.42 0.78 -11.62
CA SER A 18 7.50 -0.66 -11.33
C SER A 18 7.15 -1.52 -12.55
N SER A 19 6.08 -1.13 -13.26
CA SER A 19 5.56 -1.80 -14.44
C SER A 19 4.74 -0.82 -15.27
N HIS A 20 4.33 -1.22 -16.46
CA HIS A 20 3.32 -0.48 -17.22
C HIS A 20 2.43 -1.41 -18.05
N SER A 21 1.17 -1.03 -18.21
CA SER A 21 0.23 -1.76 -19.05
C SER A 21 0.49 -1.47 -20.52
N THR A 22 0.75 -2.51 -21.29
CA THR A 22 0.87 -2.44 -22.75
C THR A 22 0.13 -3.60 -23.39
N ASN A 23 -0.57 -3.31 -24.48
CA ASN A 23 -1.18 -4.29 -25.38
C ASN A 23 -1.13 -3.73 -26.82
N VAL A 24 -1.60 -4.52 -27.78
CA VAL A 24 -1.54 -4.17 -29.22
C VAL A 24 -2.21 -2.83 -29.55
N PHE A 25 -3.20 -2.40 -28.76
CA PHE A 25 -4.00 -1.20 -29.06
C PHE A 25 -3.73 0.00 -28.13
N SER A 26 -3.04 -0.21 -27.01
CA SER A 26 -2.83 0.81 -25.99
C SER A 26 -1.57 0.55 -25.16
N THR A 27 -0.78 1.59 -24.97
CA THR A 27 0.39 1.60 -24.09
C THR A 27 0.23 2.74 -23.09
N TRP A 28 0.32 2.42 -21.80
CA TRP A 28 0.15 3.33 -20.66
C TRP A 28 1.47 3.50 -19.91
N SER A 29 2.48 3.94 -20.66
CA SER A 29 3.87 4.08 -20.21
C SER A 29 4.03 5.15 -19.11
N PRO A 30 5.11 5.07 -18.30
CA PRO A 30 5.39 6.05 -17.26
C PRO A 30 5.49 7.49 -17.78
N SER A 31 6.06 7.70 -18.97
CA SER A 31 6.23 9.02 -19.58
C SER A 31 4.92 9.75 -19.89
N GLN A 32 3.80 9.02 -19.93
CA GLN A 32 2.46 9.60 -20.10
C GLN A 32 1.86 10.12 -18.80
N ALA A 33 2.51 9.96 -17.64
CA ALA A 33 2.01 10.42 -16.34
C ALA A 33 2.09 11.94 -16.15
N ARG A 34 1.97 12.74 -17.20
CA ARG A 34 2.10 14.20 -17.14
C ARG A 34 0.74 14.82 -16.89
N LEU A 35 0.66 15.78 -15.96
CA LEU A 35 -0.57 16.53 -15.71
C LEU A 35 -1.14 17.10 -17.02
N ASN A 36 -2.48 17.04 -17.15
CA ASN A 36 -3.23 17.53 -18.32
C ASN A 36 -2.83 16.94 -19.67
N LEU A 37 -2.03 15.88 -19.72
CA LEU A 37 -1.72 15.20 -20.96
C LEU A 37 -3.02 14.72 -21.63
N GLN A 38 -3.11 14.95 -22.94
CA GLN A 38 -4.25 14.60 -23.78
C GLN A 38 -3.89 13.42 -24.68
N GLY A 39 -4.91 12.75 -25.22
CA GLY A 39 -4.76 11.61 -26.14
C GLY A 39 -5.55 10.39 -25.67
N ARG A 40 -5.55 9.34 -26.50
CA ARG A 40 -6.26 8.07 -26.20
C ARG A 40 -5.67 7.35 -24.98
N THR A 41 -4.35 7.38 -24.87
CA THR A 41 -3.57 6.91 -23.72
C THR A 41 -2.77 8.09 -23.22
N ASN A 42 -3.13 8.60 -22.05
CA ASN A 42 -2.65 9.88 -21.55
C ASN A 42 -2.28 9.85 -20.07
N ALA A 43 -2.01 8.67 -19.53
CA ALA A 43 -1.61 8.47 -18.14
C ALA A 43 -0.68 7.27 -18.03
N TRP A 44 -0.02 7.14 -16.87
CA TRP A 44 0.61 5.89 -16.51
C TRP A 44 -0.41 4.93 -15.90
N ARG A 45 -0.30 3.64 -16.25
CA ARG A 45 -0.97 2.54 -15.56
C ARG A 45 0.01 1.40 -15.34
N PRO A 46 0.09 0.79 -14.15
CA PRO A 46 0.86 -0.43 -13.95
C PRO A 46 0.24 -1.60 -14.72
N GLN A 47 1.03 -2.65 -14.93
CA GLN A 47 0.56 -3.87 -15.57
C GLN A 47 -0.54 -4.56 -14.75
N SER A 48 -0.42 -4.52 -13.42
CA SER A 48 -1.37 -5.08 -12.46
C SER A 48 -1.78 -4.03 -11.43
N ASN A 49 -3.04 -4.05 -10.98
CA ASN A 49 -3.51 -3.18 -9.91
C ASN A 49 -3.08 -3.76 -8.55
N SER A 50 -1.94 -3.29 -8.01
CA SER A 50 -1.41 -3.75 -6.73
C SER A 50 -0.94 -2.56 -5.89
N PRO A 51 -1.05 -2.60 -4.55
CA PRO A 51 -0.52 -1.55 -3.69
C PRO A 51 1.02 -1.49 -3.66
N ASN A 52 1.71 -2.43 -4.31
CA ASN A 52 3.18 -2.47 -4.41
C ASN A 52 3.72 -1.74 -5.65
N GLU A 53 2.85 -1.26 -6.53
CA GLU A 53 3.25 -0.51 -7.72
C GLU A 53 3.74 0.89 -7.35
N TRP A 54 4.65 1.44 -8.16
CA TRP A 54 5.17 2.78 -7.97
C TRP A 54 5.45 3.48 -9.30
N LEU A 55 5.29 4.80 -9.31
CA LEU A 55 5.72 5.71 -10.37
C LEU A 55 6.84 6.58 -9.82
N GLN A 56 7.95 6.69 -10.54
CA GLN A 56 9.18 7.38 -10.14
C GLN A 56 9.50 8.53 -11.10
N VAL A 57 9.97 9.64 -10.53
CA VAL A 57 10.55 10.77 -11.26
C VAL A 57 11.95 11.08 -10.73
N ASP A 58 12.91 11.21 -11.64
CA ASP A 58 14.27 11.73 -11.42
C ASP A 58 14.34 13.19 -11.84
N PHE A 59 14.59 14.11 -10.91
CA PHE A 59 14.71 15.54 -11.21
C PHE A 59 16.11 15.95 -11.71
N GLU A 60 17.02 14.99 -11.91
CA GLU A 60 18.44 15.13 -12.28
C GLU A 60 19.32 15.81 -11.22
N ALA A 61 18.77 16.77 -10.49
CA ALA A 61 19.38 17.46 -9.36
C ALA A 61 18.42 17.45 -8.17
N THR A 62 18.96 17.69 -6.96
CA THR A 62 18.14 17.84 -5.77
C THR A 62 17.21 19.05 -5.92
N LYS A 63 15.91 18.84 -5.71
CA LYS A 63 14.90 19.90 -5.71
C LYS A 63 14.26 20.00 -4.33
N LYS A 64 13.77 21.20 -4.00
CA LYS A 64 12.83 21.40 -2.90
C LYS A 64 11.42 21.19 -3.44
N VAL A 65 10.80 20.07 -3.13
CA VAL A 65 9.44 19.70 -3.53
C VAL A 65 8.47 20.12 -2.42
N THR A 66 7.54 21.01 -2.74
CA THR A 66 6.59 21.62 -1.80
C THR A 66 5.17 21.09 -1.95
N ALA A 67 4.80 20.56 -3.11
CA ALA A 67 3.48 19.96 -3.31
C ALA A 67 3.48 18.96 -4.46
N ILE A 68 2.45 18.11 -4.49
CA ILE A 68 2.19 17.12 -5.54
C ILE A 68 0.77 17.34 -6.03
N ILE A 69 0.59 17.47 -7.35
CA ILE A 69 -0.72 17.51 -8.00
C ILE A 69 -0.97 16.17 -8.66
N THR A 70 -2.14 15.56 -8.44
CA THR A 70 -2.56 14.31 -9.05
C THR A 70 -3.83 14.48 -9.87
N GLN A 71 -3.94 13.71 -10.94
CA GLN A 71 -5.10 13.68 -11.84
C GLN A 71 -5.30 12.25 -12.35
N GLY A 72 -6.55 11.80 -12.46
CA GLY A 72 -6.89 10.48 -13.01
C GLY A 72 -6.86 10.44 -14.54
N ALA A 73 -7.48 9.42 -15.14
CA ALA A 73 -7.66 9.30 -16.58
C ALA A 73 -8.92 8.50 -16.94
N LYS A 74 -9.29 8.50 -18.22
CA LYS A 74 -10.40 7.71 -18.74
C LYS A 74 -9.97 6.96 -19.98
N ALA A 75 -10.33 5.67 -20.02
CA ALA A 75 -10.19 4.84 -21.20
C ALA A 75 -11.59 4.47 -21.68
N VAL A 76 -11.98 5.00 -22.84
CA VAL A 76 -13.29 4.78 -23.45
C VAL A 76 -14.44 5.14 -22.49
N PHE A 77 -15.02 4.18 -21.75
CA PHE A 77 -16.09 4.38 -20.77
C PHE A 77 -15.66 4.17 -19.32
N THR A 78 -14.41 3.76 -19.09
CA THR A 78 -13.90 3.43 -17.76
C THR A 78 -13.15 4.61 -17.16
N HIS A 79 -13.68 5.18 -16.08
CA HIS A 79 -13.01 6.21 -15.29
C HIS A 79 -12.00 5.53 -14.36
N MET A 80 -10.77 6.02 -14.30
CA MET A 80 -9.68 5.40 -13.56
C MET A 80 -8.92 6.49 -12.80
N PHE A 81 -8.75 6.31 -11.49
CA PHE A 81 -8.04 7.29 -10.68
C PHE A 81 -7.59 6.70 -9.36
N VAL A 82 -6.53 7.28 -8.81
CA VAL A 82 -6.03 6.97 -7.46
C VAL A 82 -6.79 7.82 -6.45
N LYS A 83 -7.28 7.20 -5.38
CA LYS A 83 -7.99 7.82 -4.25
C LYS A 83 -7.05 8.13 -3.09
N GLU A 84 -6.03 7.29 -2.88
CA GLU A 84 -5.04 7.44 -1.83
C GLU A 84 -3.67 6.99 -2.32
N PHE A 85 -2.62 7.68 -1.89
CA PHE A 85 -1.24 7.30 -2.19
C PHE A 85 -0.30 7.61 -1.02
N ALA A 86 0.85 6.93 -1.02
CA ALA A 86 1.98 7.26 -0.17
C ALA A 86 3.14 7.77 -1.04
N VAL A 87 4.09 8.47 -0.42
CA VAL A 87 5.25 9.05 -1.10
C VAL A 87 6.52 8.50 -0.47
N SER A 88 7.54 8.25 -1.29
CA SER A 88 8.91 8.04 -0.81
C SER A 88 9.89 8.87 -1.63
N SER A 89 10.98 9.29 -1.00
CA SER A 89 12.04 10.07 -1.65
C SER A 89 13.40 9.36 -1.57
N SER A 90 14.30 9.74 -2.48
CA SER A 90 15.69 9.27 -2.50
C SER A 90 16.63 10.31 -3.09
N GLN A 91 17.92 10.24 -2.71
CA GLN A 91 19.00 11.01 -3.33
C GLN A 91 19.77 10.23 -4.39
N ASN A 92 19.76 8.89 -4.30
CA ASN A 92 20.58 8.00 -5.13
C ASN A 92 19.77 6.99 -5.96
N GLY A 93 18.46 6.94 -5.77
CA GLY A 93 17.57 6.00 -6.47
C GLY A 93 17.60 4.56 -5.94
N VAL A 94 18.48 4.26 -4.97
CA VAL A 94 18.66 2.92 -4.39
C VAL A 94 18.04 2.82 -3.00
N HIS A 95 18.35 3.78 -2.12
CA HIS A 95 17.81 3.85 -0.77
C HIS A 95 16.64 4.82 -0.71
N TRP A 96 15.50 4.33 -0.23
CA TRP A 96 14.24 5.08 -0.24
C TRP A 96 13.74 5.31 1.18
N SER A 97 13.42 6.57 1.47
CA SER A 97 12.79 6.97 2.73
C SER A 97 11.33 7.29 2.49
N PRO A 98 10.37 6.64 3.19
CA PRO A 98 8.97 7.02 3.11
C PRO A 98 8.76 8.40 3.75
N VAL A 99 7.84 9.19 3.19
CA VAL A 99 7.34 10.40 3.83
C VAL A 99 6.48 9.97 5.01
N LEU A 100 6.86 10.38 6.21
CA LEU A 100 6.18 10.01 7.45
C LEU A 100 5.08 11.03 7.77
N GLN A 101 4.07 10.60 8.50
CA GLN A 101 3.04 11.50 8.99
C GLN A 101 3.63 12.48 10.00
N ASP A 102 3.31 13.76 9.86
CA ASP A 102 3.80 14.83 10.74
C ASP A 102 3.62 14.45 12.22
N GLY A 103 4.71 14.50 12.99
CA GLY A 103 4.69 14.38 14.45
C GLY A 103 5.34 13.16 15.09
N LYS A 104 6.09 12.32 14.37
CA LYS A 104 7.06 11.41 15.02
C LYS A 104 8.44 11.53 14.38
N GLU A 105 9.17 12.55 14.82
CA GLU A 105 10.63 12.46 14.84
C GLU A 105 11.02 11.10 15.45
N LYS A 106 11.79 10.30 14.70
CA LYS A 106 12.66 9.31 15.34
C LYS A 106 13.85 10.08 15.92
N VAL A 107 13.67 10.64 17.11
CA VAL A 107 14.80 10.89 18.01
C VAL A 107 15.30 9.52 18.51
N GLY A 108 16.55 9.20 18.18
CA GLY A 108 17.35 8.14 18.81
C GLY A 108 17.54 6.88 17.95
N ARG A 109 18.74 6.33 17.78
CA ARG A 109 20.07 6.65 18.31
C ARG A 109 21.11 6.12 17.31
N ALA A 110 22.23 6.84 17.18
CA ALA A 110 23.49 6.23 16.75
C ALA A 110 23.84 5.09 17.71
N ALA A 111 24.31 3.97 17.18
CA ALA A 111 24.80 2.85 17.98
C ALA A 111 26.19 3.17 18.55
N PRO A 112 26.44 2.93 19.84
CA PRO A 112 27.77 2.55 20.31
C PRO A 112 27.81 1.05 20.62
N GLN A 113 28.90 0.42 20.19
CA GLN A 113 29.32 -0.96 20.45
C GLN A 113 29.57 -1.25 21.96
N PRO A 114 29.76 -2.52 22.36
CA PRO A 114 29.39 -3.01 23.69
C PRO A 114 30.52 -2.86 24.72
N SER A 115 30.15 -2.67 25.99
CA SER A 115 31.04 -2.90 27.13
C SER A 115 30.34 -3.76 28.19
N ARG A 116 30.95 -4.91 28.47
CA ARG A 116 30.64 -5.85 29.56
C ARG A 116 30.73 -5.17 30.93
N SER A 117 29.78 -5.47 31.83
CA SER A 117 30.01 -6.28 33.05
C SER A 117 28.82 -6.18 34.03
N SER A 118 28.30 -7.32 34.47
CA SER A 118 27.24 -7.58 35.47
C SER A 118 27.64 -7.22 36.92
N PRO A 119 26.92 -7.64 38.00
CA PRO A 119 25.49 -7.95 38.22
C PRO A 119 24.89 -7.27 39.50
N GLY A 120 23.56 -7.33 39.70
CA GLY A 120 22.95 -7.12 41.02
C GLY A 120 21.42 -7.01 41.04
N ALA A 121 20.76 -8.09 41.50
CA ALA A 121 19.42 -8.27 42.11
C ALA A 121 18.44 -7.07 42.25
N ALA A 122 17.12 -7.20 42.28
CA ALA A 122 16.10 -8.23 42.04
C ALA A 122 14.73 -7.50 42.19
N SER A 123 13.66 -7.98 41.55
CA SER A 123 12.32 -8.19 42.15
C SER A 123 11.20 -8.18 41.10
N SER A 124 10.57 -9.36 40.99
CA SER A 124 9.12 -9.64 40.81
C SER A 124 8.32 -8.91 39.72
N ALA A 125 7.86 -9.68 38.71
CA ALA A 125 6.47 -10.14 38.62
C ALA A 125 6.33 -11.13 37.46
N LEU A 126 5.74 -12.30 37.76
CA LEU A 126 5.54 -13.44 36.86
C LEU A 126 4.31 -13.22 35.97
N CYS A 127 4.44 -13.54 34.68
CA CYS A 127 3.32 -13.96 33.84
C CYS A 127 3.73 -15.26 33.13
N SER A 128 3.30 -16.37 33.72
CA SER A 128 3.25 -17.74 33.21
C SER A 128 2.01 -17.83 32.28
N GLU A 129 1.91 -18.54 31.15
CA GLU A 129 2.73 -19.48 30.39
C GLU A 129 2.24 -19.41 28.93
N CYS A 130 3.11 -19.66 27.95
CA CYS A 130 2.71 -20.15 26.63
C CYS A 130 3.91 -20.86 26.01
N ALA A 131 4.09 -22.14 26.32
CA ALA A 131 4.88 -23.04 25.50
C ALA A 131 4.59 -24.50 25.86
N HIS A 132 4.75 -25.34 24.84
CA HIS A 132 4.79 -26.81 24.80
C HIS A 132 3.47 -27.48 24.36
N SER A 133 3.49 -28.43 23.45
CA SER A 133 4.57 -28.91 22.59
C SER A 133 3.98 -29.72 21.46
N ILE A 134 4.81 -29.81 20.43
CA ILE A 134 4.77 -30.59 19.21
C ILE A 134 4.66 -32.11 19.49
N PHE A 135 4.21 -32.83 18.45
CA PHE A 135 4.45 -34.24 18.06
C PHE A 135 3.46 -35.30 18.57
N ALA A 136 2.72 -35.91 17.63
CA ALA A 136 3.00 -37.28 17.20
C ALA A 136 2.16 -37.71 15.97
N THR A 137 2.87 -38.36 15.05
CA THR A 137 2.47 -39.21 13.91
C THR A 137 1.54 -40.38 14.35
N ALA A 138 0.80 -41.15 13.54
CA ALA A 138 1.18 -41.85 12.31
C ALA A 138 0.03 -42.79 11.80
N VAL A 139 0.05 -43.07 10.47
CA VAL A 139 -0.31 -44.29 9.68
C VAL A 139 -1.68 -45.02 9.71
N SER A 140 -2.24 -45.17 8.48
CA SER A 140 -2.54 -46.44 7.76
C SER A 140 -3.97 -47.00 7.57
N GLN A 141 -4.25 -47.28 6.29
CA GLN A 141 -5.10 -48.33 5.65
C GLN A 141 -6.64 -48.22 5.82
N ALA A 142 -7.40 -47.97 4.74
CA ALA A 142 -7.74 -48.82 3.60
C ALA A 142 -8.54 -50.08 4.01
N VAL A 143 -9.79 -50.19 3.52
CA VAL A 143 -10.28 -51.29 2.65
C VAL A 143 -11.79 -51.11 2.37
N LEU A 144 -12.08 -51.38 1.11
CA LEU A 144 -13.30 -51.42 0.31
C LEU A 144 -14.31 -52.51 0.80
N PHE A 145 -15.63 -52.32 0.64
CA PHE A 145 -16.59 -53.25 -0.02
C PHE A 145 -18.07 -53.27 0.48
N PHE A 146 -18.97 -53.53 -0.50
CA PHE A 146 -20.36 -54.07 -0.51
C PHE A 146 -21.52 -53.19 0.01
N ILE A 147 -22.37 -52.60 -0.85
CA ILE A 147 -23.55 -53.13 -1.61
C ILE A 147 -24.80 -53.43 -0.76
N LEU A 148 -25.86 -52.64 -1.03
CA LEU A 148 -27.33 -52.87 -1.04
C LEU A 148 -27.98 -53.92 -0.10
N ARG A 149 -28.98 -53.46 0.68
CA ARG A 149 -30.29 -54.11 0.97
C ARG A 149 -31.13 -53.15 1.82
N SER A 150 -32.19 -52.53 1.29
CA SER A 150 -33.60 -52.99 1.23
C SER A 150 -34.25 -53.29 2.58
N SER A 151 -35.25 -52.45 2.90
CA SER A 151 -36.51 -52.72 3.61
C SER A 151 -36.49 -53.38 5.01
N GLN A 152 -36.84 -52.62 6.05
CA GLN A 152 -38.16 -52.70 6.73
C GLN A 152 -38.17 -51.84 8.01
N GLN A 153 -39.34 -51.28 8.29
CA GLN A 153 -39.66 -50.41 9.43
C GLN A 153 -39.63 -51.18 10.76
N LEU A 154 -39.17 -50.55 11.85
CA LEU A 154 -39.86 -50.69 13.13
C LEU A 154 -39.63 -49.46 14.02
N LEU A 155 -40.73 -49.10 14.68
CA LEU A 155 -41.08 -47.83 15.30
C LEU A 155 -40.57 -47.81 16.74
N VAL A 156 -39.75 -46.81 17.11
CA VAL A 156 -39.41 -46.53 18.52
C VAL A 156 -39.41 -45.03 18.76
N HIS A 157 -40.39 -44.61 19.56
CA HIS A 157 -40.45 -43.42 20.43
C HIS A 157 -39.64 -42.17 20.01
N VAL A 158 -40.34 -41.15 19.52
CA VAL A 158 -39.80 -39.79 19.42
C VAL A 158 -40.01 -39.11 20.76
N ASP A 159 -39.02 -39.19 21.64
CA ASP A 159 -38.97 -38.31 22.80
C ASP A 159 -38.53 -36.90 22.36
N HIS A 160 -39.39 -35.95 22.69
CA HIS A 160 -39.20 -34.52 22.52
C HIS A 160 -37.99 -34.05 23.34
N VAL A 161 -36.88 -33.74 22.67
CA VAL A 161 -35.79 -32.96 23.26
C VAL A 161 -36.08 -31.48 23.00
N PRO A 162 -36.29 -30.64 24.03
CA PRO A 162 -36.49 -29.21 23.84
C PRO A 162 -35.19 -28.59 23.32
N LYS A 163 -35.25 -27.98 22.13
CA LYS A 163 -34.18 -27.11 21.63
C LYS A 163 -34.09 -25.89 22.55
N SER A 164 -33.14 -25.91 23.47
CA SER A 164 -32.64 -24.72 24.15
C SER A 164 -32.15 -23.73 23.08
N GLN A 165 -32.95 -22.70 22.83
CA GLN A 165 -32.52 -21.51 22.09
C GLN A 165 -31.62 -20.68 23.01
N ALA A 166 -30.32 -20.99 22.99
CA ALA A 166 -29.33 -20.02 23.41
C ALA A 166 -29.26 -18.94 22.32
N HIS A 167 -30.02 -17.86 22.51
CA HIS A 167 -29.84 -16.60 21.81
C HIS A 167 -28.44 -16.08 22.14
N CYS A 168 -27.45 -16.45 21.34
CA CYS A 168 -26.18 -15.75 21.33
C CYS A 168 -26.42 -14.45 20.57
N SER A 169 -26.85 -13.41 21.29
CA SER A 169 -26.90 -12.05 20.78
C SER A 169 -25.51 -11.72 20.28
N ARG A 170 -25.34 -11.78 18.96
CA ARG A 170 -24.13 -11.39 18.26
C ARG A 170 -23.97 -9.90 18.49
N ALA A 171 -23.30 -9.55 19.59
CA ALA A 171 -22.78 -8.22 19.77
C ALA A 171 -21.96 -7.92 18.51
N GLN A 172 -22.46 -6.98 17.72
CA GLN A 172 -21.69 -6.33 16.66
C GLN A 172 -20.59 -5.55 17.37
N HIS A 173 -19.59 -6.26 17.87
CA HIS A 173 -18.31 -5.64 18.16
C HIS A 173 -17.74 -5.35 16.78
N SER A 174 -18.01 -4.12 16.33
CA SER A 174 -17.23 -3.47 15.30
C SER A 174 -15.79 -3.89 15.52
N ARG A 175 -15.25 -4.73 14.62
CA ARG A 175 -13.80 -4.82 14.49
C ARG A 175 -13.40 -3.48 13.90
N GLN A 176 -13.37 -2.45 14.74
CA GLN A 176 -12.33 -1.46 14.65
C GLN A 176 -11.04 -2.27 14.84
N HIS A 177 -10.52 -2.77 13.73
CA HIS A 177 -9.09 -3.04 13.65
C HIS A 177 -8.46 -1.74 14.15
N PRO A 178 -7.69 -1.75 15.27
CA PRO A 178 -6.86 -0.61 15.55
C PRO A 178 -6.03 -0.44 14.29
N SER A 179 -6.15 0.72 13.65
CA SER A 179 -5.28 1.14 12.58
C SER A 179 -3.87 0.89 13.11
N PHE A 180 -3.24 -0.18 12.63
CA PHE A 180 -1.80 -0.27 12.63
C PHE A 180 -1.39 0.99 11.90
N LEU A 181 -1.01 2.02 12.66
CA LEU A 181 -0.67 3.31 12.13
C LEU A 181 0.53 3.06 11.23
N SER A 182 0.24 2.99 9.93
CA SER A 182 1.22 3.05 8.87
C SER A 182 2.17 4.19 9.26
N PRO A 183 3.48 3.93 9.46
CA PRO A 183 4.39 5.01 9.82
C PRO A 183 4.50 6.04 8.67
N PHE A 184 4.10 5.65 7.46
CA PHE A 184 4.09 6.52 6.28
C PHE A 184 2.79 7.32 6.18
N GLN A 185 2.93 8.57 5.73
CA GLN A 185 1.83 9.48 5.44
C GLN A 185 0.99 8.95 4.27
N ILE A 186 -0.33 8.94 4.45
CA ILE A 186 -1.31 8.67 3.39
C ILE A 186 -1.89 10.01 2.92
N PHE A 187 -1.75 10.30 1.62
CA PHE A 187 -2.31 11.48 0.98
C PHE A 187 -3.63 11.13 0.30
N LYS A 188 -4.64 11.98 0.47
CA LYS A 188 -5.90 11.88 -0.29
C LYS A 188 -5.68 12.41 -1.70
N ALA A 189 -6.19 11.70 -2.68
CA ALA A 189 -6.06 12.06 -4.09
C ALA A 189 -7.45 12.30 -4.71
N ASN A 190 -7.67 11.77 -5.89
CA ASN A 190 -8.77 12.15 -6.75
C ASN A 190 -10.08 11.45 -6.35
N GLN A 191 -11.19 12.15 -6.56
CA GLN A 191 -12.56 11.61 -6.44
C GLN A 191 -13.19 11.35 -7.82
N ASP A 192 -12.55 11.82 -8.88
CA ASP A 192 -12.93 11.64 -10.28
C ASP A 192 -11.67 11.48 -11.16
N HIS A 193 -11.86 11.40 -12.47
CA HIS A 193 -10.79 11.17 -13.44
C HIS A 193 -10.24 12.44 -14.11
N THR A 194 -10.86 13.60 -13.88
CA THR A 194 -10.62 14.85 -14.62
C THR A 194 -10.04 15.94 -13.75
N GLY A 195 -10.59 16.12 -12.55
CA GLY A 195 -10.17 17.12 -11.59
C GLY A 195 -8.77 16.83 -11.06
N THR A 196 -8.05 17.91 -10.79
CA THR A 196 -6.72 17.88 -10.19
C THR A 196 -6.83 18.02 -8.67
N VAL A 197 -6.03 17.27 -7.92
CA VAL A 197 -5.95 17.40 -6.46
C VAL A 197 -4.52 17.72 -6.08
N MET A 198 -4.32 18.78 -5.29
CA MET A 198 -3.02 19.21 -4.80
C MET A 198 -2.86 18.80 -3.34
N ASN A 199 -1.73 18.18 -3.01
CA ASN A 199 -1.30 17.89 -1.66
C ASN A 199 -0.02 18.67 -1.37
N THR A 200 -0.09 19.62 -0.43
CA THR A 200 1.09 20.31 0.10
C THR A 200 1.90 19.33 0.95
N LEU A 201 3.22 19.41 0.82
CA LEU A 201 4.18 18.63 1.59
C LEU A 201 4.73 19.52 2.70
N GLU A 202 4.33 19.21 3.92
CA GLU A 202 4.85 19.82 5.13
C GLU A 202 5.49 18.69 5.96
N PRO A 203 6.78 18.82 6.34
CA PRO A 203 7.78 19.73 5.76
C PRO A 203 8.05 19.47 4.26
N PRO A 204 8.59 20.44 3.51
CA PRO A 204 8.95 20.24 2.10
C PRO A 204 10.03 19.17 1.96
N LEU A 205 9.96 18.39 0.87
CA LEU A 205 10.92 17.31 0.61
C LEU A 205 12.12 17.85 -0.18
N PHE A 206 13.33 17.59 0.31
CA PHE A 206 14.55 17.83 -0.44
C PHE A 206 15.00 16.50 -1.05
N ALA A 207 14.81 16.33 -2.36
CA ALA A 207 15.05 15.05 -3.02
C ALA A 207 15.41 15.23 -4.50
N ARG A 208 16.25 14.34 -5.01
CA ARG A 208 16.45 14.15 -6.45
C ARG A 208 15.41 13.20 -7.06
N TYR A 209 15.04 12.16 -6.33
CA TYR A 209 14.07 11.16 -6.79
C TYR A 209 12.84 11.14 -5.90
N VAL A 210 11.66 11.02 -6.51
CA VAL A 210 10.39 10.84 -5.81
C VAL A 210 9.63 9.67 -6.41
N ARG A 211 9.02 8.85 -5.54
CA ARG A 211 8.11 7.76 -5.91
C ARG A 211 6.72 7.99 -5.32
N ILE A 212 5.71 7.79 -6.15
CA ILE A 212 4.29 7.74 -5.77
C ILE A 212 3.85 6.28 -5.69
N HIS A 213 3.27 5.89 -4.57
CA HIS A 213 2.79 4.53 -4.29
C HIS A 213 1.27 4.54 -4.14
N PRO A 214 0.49 4.13 -5.16
CA PRO A 214 -0.96 4.04 -5.05
C PRO A 214 -1.38 3.06 -3.94
N ARG A 215 -2.31 3.49 -3.07
CA ARG A 215 -2.81 2.68 -1.94
C ARG A 215 -4.29 2.33 -2.09
N GLN A 216 -5.08 3.25 -2.64
CA GLN A 216 -6.47 2.99 -3.02
C GLN A 216 -6.77 3.64 -4.36
N TRP A 217 -7.66 3.02 -5.15
CA TRP A 217 -8.02 3.49 -6.49
C TRP A 217 -9.47 3.15 -6.84
N HIS A 218 -9.98 3.74 -7.92
CA HIS A 218 -11.26 3.42 -8.53
C HIS A 218 -11.04 2.77 -9.90
N ASN A 219 -11.63 1.60 -10.12
CA ASN A 219 -11.44 0.69 -11.27
C ASN A 219 -9.97 0.25 -11.49
N HIS A 220 -9.12 1.15 -11.98
CA HIS A 220 -7.69 0.89 -12.18
C HIS A 220 -6.84 2.04 -11.65
N ILE A 221 -5.60 1.71 -11.30
CA ILE A 221 -4.56 2.71 -11.07
C ILE A 221 -4.30 3.41 -12.40
N ALA A 222 -4.55 4.72 -12.43
CA ALA A 222 -4.16 5.62 -13.50
C ALA A 222 -3.74 6.96 -12.90
N LEU A 223 -2.56 7.46 -13.28
CA LEU A 223 -2.01 8.70 -12.77
C LEU A 223 -1.48 9.60 -13.87
N ARG A 224 -1.84 10.87 -13.76
CA ARG A 224 -1.16 12.04 -14.30
C ARG A 224 -0.74 12.91 -13.11
N ILE A 225 0.48 13.44 -13.13
CA ILE A 225 1.04 14.15 -11.99
C ILE A 225 1.84 15.41 -12.41
N GLU A 226 1.93 16.35 -11.48
CA GLU A 226 2.89 17.47 -11.51
C GLU A 226 3.49 17.65 -10.11
N PHE A 227 4.76 18.03 -10.06
CA PHE A 227 5.43 18.37 -8.81
C PHE A 227 5.61 19.88 -8.73
N LEU A 228 5.31 20.47 -7.58
CA LEU A 228 5.60 21.87 -7.32
C LEU A 228 6.84 21.97 -6.43
N GLY A 229 7.69 22.94 -6.72
CA GLY A 229 8.91 23.17 -5.96
C GLY A 229 9.77 24.30 -6.52
N CYS A 230 11.05 24.25 -6.19
CA CYS A 230 12.12 25.06 -6.75
C CYS A 230 13.47 24.32 -6.70
N ASP A 231 14.46 24.86 -7.39
CA ASP A 231 15.84 24.44 -7.25
C ASP A 231 16.34 24.74 -5.83
N THR A 232 17.14 23.84 -5.28
CA THR A 232 17.96 24.17 -4.12
C THR A 232 19.13 24.98 -4.65
N GLN A 233 19.33 26.23 -4.19
CA GLN A 233 20.58 26.92 -4.46
C GLN A 233 21.71 26.01 -3.96
N GLN A 234 22.52 25.51 -4.90
CA GLN A 234 23.83 24.97 -4.56
C GLN A 234 24.66 26.21 -4.25
N ASP A 235 24.72 26.60 -2.99
CA ASP A 235 25.74 27.54 -2.53
C ASP A 235 27.09 26.89 -2.86
N TYR A 236 27.79 27.46 -3.84
CA TYR A 236 29.15 27.14 -4.22
C TYR A 236 29.99 28.41 -4.10
#